data_AF-A0A525HL89-F1
#
_entry.id   AF-A0A525HL89-F1
#
_cell.length_a   1.000
_cell.length_b   1.000
_cell.length_c   1.000
_cell.angle_alpha   90.00
_cell.angle_beta   90.00
_cell.angle_gamma   90.00
#
_symmetry.space_group_name_H-M   'P 1'
#
loop_
_entity.id
_entity.type
_entity.pdbx_description
1 polymer ?
#
loop_
_entity_poly.entity_id
_entity_poly.type
_entity_poly.pdbx_seq_one_letter_code
_entity_poly.pdbx_strand_id
1 'polypeptide(L)'
;MSVDPPPGGFAGPAKRSITIAGHKTSITLEPIFWRALESAAAARGLPLSALVAQVDALRIETDDPPNLASALRSWVFSEARSENYSQ
;
A
#
# COMPACT_ATOMS: atom_id res chain seq x y z
N MET A 1 -13.55 26.32 -8.64
CA MET A 1 -13.67 24.86 -8.50
C MET A 1 -13.41 24.52 -7.04
N SER A 2 -14.36 23.84 -6.38
CA SER A 2 -14.13 23.32 -5.02
C SER A 2 -13.42 21.97 -5.12
N VAL A 3 -12.57 21.66 -4.15
CA VAL A 3 -11.96 20.35 -4.00
C VAL A 3 -12.74 19.59 -2.94
N ASP A 4 -13.23 18.41 -3.26
CA ASP A 4 -13.98 17.55 -2.33
C ASP A 4 -13.05 16.58 -1.58
N PRO A 5 -13.37 16.23 -0.32
CA PRO A 5 -12.63 15.22 0.41
C PRO A 5 -12.77 13.83 -0.26
N PRO A 6 -11.78 12.93 -0.08
CA PRO A 6 -11.90 11.58 -0.60
C PRO A 6 -13.07 10.83 0.07
N PRO A 7 -13.63 9.80 -0.59
CA PRO A 7 -14.59 8.91 0.04
C PRO A 7 -14.05 8.35 1.37
N GLY A 8 -14.78 8.57 2.47
CA GLY A 8 -14.35 8.19 3.82
C GLY A 8 -13.58 9.28 4.59
N GLY A 9 -13.33 10.44 3.98
CA GLY A 9 -12.71 11.60 4.62
C GLY A 9 -11.20 11.47 4.83
N PHE A 10 -10.60 12.47 5.48
CA PHE A 10 -9.20 12.45 5.88
C PHE A 10 -9.06 11.77 7.24
N ALA A 11 -8.30 10.69 7.31
CA ALA A 11 -8.01 9.95 8.54
C ALA A 11 -6.51 9.83 8.76
N GLY A 12 -6.08 9.98 10.02
CA GLY A 12 -4.68 9.79 10.41
C GLY A 12 -4.23 8.33 10.26
N PRO A 13 -2.91 8.08 10.27
CA PRO A 13 -2.39 6.75 9.99
C PRO A 13 -2.58 5.78 11.18
N ALA A 14 -2.88 4.54 10.86
CA ALA A 14 -3.04 3.42 11.79
C ALA A 14 -1.85 2.46 11.67
N LYS A 15 -1.25 2.11 12.82
CA LYS A 15 -0.18 1.12 12.91
C LYS A 15 -0.75 -0.29 12.84
N ARG A 16 -0.16 -1.14 12.00
CA ARG A 16 -0.39 -2.58 11.96
C ARG A 16 0.93 -3.32 11.98
N SER A 17 0.90 -4.54 12.50
CA SER A 17 2.07 -5.41 12.47
C SER A 17 1.81 -6.59 11.54
N ILE A 18 2.69 -6.77 10.56
CA ILE A 18 2.59 -7.78 9.52
C ILE A 18 3.89 -8.57 9.51
N THR A 19 3.80 -9.90 9.45
CA THR A 19 4.97 -10.74 9.24
C THR A 19 5.30 -10.79 7.74
N ILE A 20 6.47 -10.28 7.36
CA ILE A 20 7.01 -10.34 6.00
C ILE A 20 8.37 -11.04 6.04
N ALA A 21 8.64 -11.95 5.11
CA ALA A 21 9.89 -12.74 5.08
C ALA A 21 10.28 -13.37 6.44
N GLY A 22 9.31 -13.79 7.26
CA GLY A 22 9.56 -14.36 8.59
C GLY A 22 9.80 -13.34 9.71
N HIS A 23 9.87 -12.05 9.40
CA HIS A 23 10.10 -10.98 10.35
C HIS A 23 8.83 -10.16 10.61
N LYS A 24 8.56 -9.86 11.89
CA LYS A 24 7.43 -9.02 12.28
C LYS A 24 7.79 -7.55 12.03
N THR A 25 7.13 -6.95 11.03
CA THR A 25 7.35 -5.55 10.65
C THR A 25 6.16 -4.70 11.10
N SER A 26 6.44 -3.54 11.68
CA SER A 26 5.42 -2.55 12.05
C SER A 26 5.32 -1.48 10.96
N ILE A 27 4.13 -1.28 10.42
CA ILE A 27 3.86 -0.35 9.33
C ILE A 27 2.73 0.57 9.76
N THR A 28 2.85 1.87 9.48
CA THR A 28 1.85 2.89 9.84
C THR A 28 1.35 3.56 8.56
N LEU A 29 0.08 3.35 8.23
CA LEU A 29 -0.57 3.85 7.00
C LEU A 29 -1.98 4.35 7.30
N GLU A 30 -2.44 5.30 6.51
CA GLU A 30 -3.81 5.80 6.52
C GLU A 30 -4.80 4.66 6.18
N PRO A 31 -5.99 4.62 6.80
CA PRO A 31 -6.98 3.56 6.56
C PRO A 31 -7.30 3.31 5.08
N ILE A 32 -7.28 4.37 4.25
CA ILE A 32 -7.52 4.26 2.82
C ILE A 32 -6.45 3.39 2.11
N PHE A 33 -5.18 3.53 2.48
CA PHE A 33 -4.10 2.70 1.91
C PHE A 33 -4.18 1.27 2.40
N TRP A 34 -4.56 1.03 3.67
CA TRP A 34 -4.79 -0.33 4.16
C TRP A 34 -5.87 -1.05 3.36
N ARG A 35 -7.02 -0.40 3.16
CA ARG A 35 -8.12 -0.97 2.37
C ARG A 35 -7.74 -1.21 0.92
N ALA A 36 -6.97 -0.30 0.32
CA ALA A 36 -6.48 -0.47 -1.05
C ALA A 36 -5.50 -1.64 -1.17
N LEU A 37 -4.56 -1.80 -0.22
CA LEU A 37 -3.67 -2.96 -0.19
C LEU A 37 -4.43 -4.28 0.00
N GLU A 38 -5.44 -4.31 0.87
CA GLU A 38 -6.31 -5.48 1.07
C GLU A 38 -7.07 -5.84 -0.21
N SER A 39 -7.65 -4.84 -0.88
CA SER A 39 -8.38 -5.03 -2.15
C SER A 39 -7.45 -5.53 -3.25
N ALA A 40 -6.27 -4.92 -3.37
CA ALA A 40 -5.27 -5.28 -4.36
C ALA A 40 -4.70 -6.70 -4.13
N ALA A 41 -4.54 -7.12 -2.87
CA ALA A 41 -4.12 -8.48 -2.52
C ALA A 41 -5.22 -9.50 -2.85
N ALA A 42 -6.48 -9.18 -2.52
CA ALA A 42 -7.63 -10.02 -2.83
C ALA A 42 -7.81 -10.21 -4.35
N ALA A 43 -7.70 -9.14 -5.14
CA ALA A 43 -7.79 -9.19 -6.60
C ALA A 43 -6.70 -10.09 -7.24
N ARG A 44 -5.55 -10.22 -6.57
CA ARG A 44 -4.42 -11.06 -7.00
C ARG A 44 -4.47 -12.49 -6.42
N GLY A 45 -5.42 -12.80 -5.55
CA GLY A 45 -5.45 -14.07 -4.82
C GLY A 45 -4.26 -14.27 -3.87
N LEU A 46 -3.68 -13.19 -3.36
CA LEU A 46 -2.51 -13.22 -2.48
C LEU A 46 -2.89 -12.84 -1.04
N PRO A 47 -2.22 -13.42 -0.01
CA PRO A 47 -2.24 -12.85 1.33
C PRO A 47 -1.67 -11.41 1.33
N LEU A 48 -2.23 -10.52 2.16
CA LEU A 48 -1.72 -9.15 2.31
C LEU A 48 -0.22 -9.11 2.65
N SER A 49 0.25 -10.02 3.51
CA SER A 49 1.67 -10.14 3.86
C SER A 49 2.56 -10.46 2.66
N ALA A 50 2.08 -11.29 1.74
CA ALA A 50 2.81 -11.63 0.52
C ALA A 50 2.91 -10.43 -0.43
N LEU A 51 1.81 -9.67 -0.59
CA LEU A 51 1.83 -8.44 -1.38
C LEU A 51 2.79 -7.41 -0.79
N VAL A 52 2.74 -7.18 0.53
CA VAL A 52 3.65 -6.25 1.21
C VAL A 52 5.10 -6.70 1.05
N ALA A 53 5.39 -8.01 1.15
CA ALA A 53 6.74 -8.53 0.96
C ALA A 53 7.25 -8.34 -0.48
N GLN A 54 6.38 -8.44 -1.50
CA GLN A 54 6.77 -8.17 -2.89
C GLN A 54 7.12 -6.69 -3.11
N VAL A 55 6.31 -5.77 -2.58
CA VAL A 55 6.62 -4.33 -2.65
C VAL A 55 7.90 -4.01 -1.86
N ASP A 56 8.12 -4.68 -0.72
CA ASP A 56 9.35 -4.55 0.07
C ASP A 56 10.60 -5.02 -0.69
N ALA A 57 10.50 -6.11 -1.45
CA ALA A 57 11.59 -6.58 -2.31
C ALA A 57 11.87 -5.62 -3.47
N LEU A 58 10.83 -5.14 -4.16
CA LEU A 58 10.99 -4.20 -5.27
C LEU A 58 11.61 -2.87 -4.84
N ARG A 59 11.22 -2.35 -3.67
CA ARG A 59 11.74 -1.04 -3.21
C ARG A 59 13.23 -1.08 -2.85
N ILE A 60 13.79 -2.24 -2.47
CA ILE A 60 15.20 -2.35 -2.06
C ILE A 60 16.15 -2.54 -3.24
N GLU A 61 15.63 -2.80 -4.44
CA GLU A 61 16.43 -2.92 -5.67
C GLU A 61 16.88 -1.55 -6.22
N THR A 62 16.35 -0.44 -5.71
CA THR A 62 16.71 0.91 -6.15
C THR A 62 17.91 1.46 -5.37
N ASP A 63 18.73 2.30 -6.01
CA ASP A 63 19.94 2.90 -5.40
C ASP A 63 19.67 3.66 -4.09
N ASP A 64 18.50 4.32 -3.96
CA ASP A 64 18.05 5.02 -2.74
C ASP A 64 16.65 4.54 -2.34
N PRO A 65 16.54 3.41 -1.60
CA PRO A 65 15.27 2.76 -1.35
C PRO A 65 14.42 3.54 -0.33
N PRO A 66 13.18 3.92 -0.65
CA PRO A 66 12.30 4.58 0.32
C PRO A 66 11.94 3.62 1.46
N ASN A 67 11.50 4.18 2.58
CA ASN A 67 10.93 3.36 3.66
C ASN A 67 9.67 2.61 3.15
N LEU A 68 9.36 1.48 3.78
CA LEU A 68 8.27 0.60 3.36
C LEU A 68 6.90 1.31 3.32
N ALA A 69 6.60 2.19 4.28
CA ALA A 69 5.33 2.90 4.29
C ALA A 69 5.19 3.85 3.08
N SER A 70 6.25 4.58 2.73
CA SER A 70 6.29 5.42 1.52
C SER A 70 6.18 4.58 0.26
N ALA A 71 6.89 3.45 0.17
CA ALA A 71 6.81 2.55 -0.98
C ALA A 71 5.37 2.02 -1.20
N LEU A 72 4.69 1.60 -0.12
CA LEU A 72 3.31 1.10 -0.19
C LEU A 72 2.32 2.18 -0.65
N ARG A 73 2.45 3.42 -0.16
CA ARG A 73 1.58 4.52 -0.61
C ARG A 73 1.74 4.81 -2.10
N SER A 74 2.99 4.90 -2.55
CA SER A 74 3.30 5.15 -3.97
C SER A 74 2.81 4.01 -4.87
N TRP A 75 3.03 2.76 -4.44
CA TRP A 75 2.56 1.59 -5.17
C TRP A 75 1.03 1.58 -5.31
N VAL A 76 0.29 1.73 -4.21
CA VAL A 76 -1.18 1.80 -4.24
C VAL A 76 -1.70 2.91 -5.16
N PHE A 77 -1.08 4.10 -5.10
CA PHE A 77 -1.48 5.21 -5.94
C PHE A 77 -1.26 4.91 -7.44
N SER A 78 -0.14 4.26 -7.77
CA SER A 78 0.14 3.83 -9.14
C SER A 78 -0.85 2.77 -9.62
N GLU A 79 -1.14 1.78 -8.78
CA GLU A 79 -2.12 0.72 -9.08
C GLU A 79 -3.50 1.26 -9.41
N ALA A 80 -4.03 2.16 -8.57
CA ALA A 80 -5.33 2.78 -8.79
C ALA A 80 -5.38 3.61 -10.10
N ARG A 81 -4.25 4.15 -10.55
CA ARG A 81 -4.17 4.87 -11.83
C ARG A 81 -4.13 3.93 -13.03
N SER A 82 -3.50 2.76 -12.90
CA SER A 82 -3.44 1.74 -13.95
C SER A 82 -4.79 1.09 -14.20
N GLU A 83 -5.57 0.83 -13.14
CA GLU A 83 -6.95 0.34 -13.25
C GLU A 83 -7.84 1.32 -14.02
N ASN A 84 -7.69 2.63 -13.76
CA ASN A 84 -8.43 3.67 -14.47
C ASN A 84 -8.04 3.82 -15.96
N TYR A 85 -6.90 3.28 -16.38
CA TYR A 85 -6.46 3.30 -17.78
C TYR A 85 -6.84 2.02 -18.54
N SER A 86 -7.25 0.97 -17.82
CA SER A 86 -7.64 -0.33 -18.37
C SER A 86 -9.17 -0.49 -18.48
N GLN A 87 -9.92 0.58 -18.19
CA GLN A 87 -11.38 0.70 -18.31
C GLN A 87 -11.77 1.60 -19.48
#